data_AF-A0A7S3E2Y6-F1
#
_entry.id   AF-A0A7S3E2Y6-F1
#
_cell.length_a   1.000
_cell.length_b   1.000
_cell.length_c   1.000
_cell.angle_alpha   90.00
_cell.angle_beta   90.00
_cell.angle_gamma   90.00
#
_symmetry.space_group_name_H-M   'P 1'
#
loop_
_entity.id
_entity.type
_entity.pdbx_description
1 polymer ?
#
loop_
_entity_poly.entity_id
_entity_poly.type
_entity_poly.pdbx_seq_one_letter_code
_entity_poly.pdbx_strand_id
1 'polypeptide(L)'
;CGKTTTRAMVSHLLRGMHREGAVHETLGNRNNLIGLPQTLLRLPSDSAFCVLELGMSEFGEIAELAEIASPQVRVVTNVGRAHLEGCGGTLAGVARAKRELLDACNPGDICVLNQDDDLVAEMKPSLASSSSSSSSASAGNEVPIVYFGR
;
A
#
# COMPACT_ATOMS: atom_id res chain seq x y z
N CYS A 1 -5.03 10.41 10.21
CA CYS A 1 -3.59 10.30 9.87
C CYS A 1 -3.00 9.13 10.66
N GLY A 2 -1.98 8.43 10.14
CA GLY A 2 -1.42 7.26 10.85
C GLY A 2 -0.38 6.43 10.09
N LYS A 3 -0.33 6.53 8.76
CA LYS A 3 0.56 5.73 7.90
C LYS A 3 2.01 5.65 8.34
N THR A 4 2.66 6.79 8.56
CA THR A 4 4.10 6.82 8.87
C THR A 4 4.39 6.06 10.16
N THR A 5 3.50 6.21 11.15
CA THR A 5 3.53 5.46 12.41
C THR A 5 3.26 3.97 12.17
N THR A 6 2.21 3.61 11.43
CA THR A 6 1.87 2.20 11.16
C THR A 6 2.96 1.49 10.37
N ARG A 7 3.50 2.12 9.33
CA ARG A 7 4.66 1.66 8.55
C ARG A 7 5.87 1.45 9.47
N ALA A 8 6.20 2.42 10.32
CA ALA A 8 7.32 2.31 11.27
C ALA A 8 7.15 1.13 12.23
N MET A 9 5.94 0.95 12.78
CA MET A 9 5.62 -0.16 13.68
C MET A 9 5.75 -1.51 12.98
N VAL A 10 5.20 -1.65 11.77
CA VAL A 10 5.32 -2.88 10.98
C VAL A 10 6.77 -3.20 10.66
N SER A 11 7.54 -2.21 10.19
CA SER A 11 8.98 -2.40 9.94
C SER A 11 9.75 -2.82 11.19
N HIS A 12 9.46 -2.20 12.34
CA HIS A 12 10.11 -2.52 13.60
C HIS A 12 9.80 -3.96 14.05
N LEU A 13 8.53 -4.37 13.97
CA LEU A 13 8.13 -5.73 14.30
C LEU A 13 8.78 -6.76 13.36
N LEU A 14 8.79 -6.50 12.04
CA LEU A 14 9.42 -7.39 11.06
C LEU A 14 10.93 -7.51 11.30
N ARG A 15 11.63 -6.42 11.63
CA ARG A 15 13.06 -6.46 12.00
C ARG A 15 13.28 -7.31 13.25
N GLY A 16 12.44 -7.13 14.28
CA GLY A 16 12.52 -7.88 15.53
C GLY A 16 12.23 -9.39 15.39
N MET A 17 11.37 -9.77 14.45
CA MET A 17 11.09 -11.18 14.11
C MET A 17 12.12 -11.80 13.17
N HIS A 18 12.94 -10.97 12.50
CA HIS A 18 13.94 -11.41 11.54
C HIS A 18 15.34 -10.87 11.89
N ARG A 19 15.96 -10.10 10.98
CA ARG A 19 17.26 -9.46 11.17
C ARG A 19 17.16 -7.99 10.81
N GLU A 20 18.09 -7.18 11.28
CA GLU A 20 18.08 -5.72 11.07
C GLU A 20 17.97 -5.31 9.58
N GLY A 21 18.65 -6.06 8.69
CA GLY A 21 18.61 -5.85 7.24
C GLY A 21 17.45 -6.53 6.49
N ALA A 22 16.49 -7.15 7.20
CA ALA A 22 15.39 -7.87 6.56
C ALA A 22 14.34 -6.95 5.93
N VAL A 23 14.31 -5.66 6.29
CA VAL A 23 13.24 -4.75 5.90
C VAL A 23 13.80 -3.52 5.19
N HIS A 24 13.41 -3.36 3.93
CA HIS A 24 13.52 -2.10 3.19
C HIS A 24 12.24 -1.29 3.34
N GLU A 25 12.32 0.03 3.33
CA GLU A 25 11.14 0.86 3.60
C GLU A 25 11.21 2.25 2.95
N THR A 26 10.05 2.89 2.79
CA THR A 26 9.99 4.31 2.43
C THR A 26 10.70 5.16 3.49
N LEU A 27 11.70 5.92 3.04
CA LEU A 27 12.43 6.88 3.90
C LEU A 27 11.89 8.29 3.74
N GLY A 28 11.64 8.97 4.87
CA GLY A 28 11.15 10.34 4.89
C GLY A 28 9.80 10.48 4.15
N ASN A 29 9.71 11.43 3.22
CA ASN A 29 8.51 11.73 2.43
C ASN A 29 8.56 11.16 1.00
N ARG A 30 9.34 10.10 0.76
CA ARG A 30 9.50 9.49 -0.57
C ARG A 30 8.36 8.53 -0.95
N ASN A 31 7.14 9.02 -0.82
CA ASN A 31 5.91 8.26 -1.03
C ASN A 31 5.15 8.66 -2.31
N ASN A 32 5.68 9.58 -3.11
CA ASN A 32 5.05 10.04 -4.36
C ASN A 32 5.64 9.35 -5.60
N LEU A 33 5.17 9.76 -6.79
CA LEU A 33 5.54 9.17 -8.09
C LEU A 33 7.03 9.22 -8.43
N ILE A 34 7.82 10.04 -7.72
CA ILE A 34 9.27 10.12 -7.90
C ILE A 34 9.99 9.36 -6.78
N GLY A 35 9.58 9.58 -5.53
CA GLY A 35 10.24 9.03 -4.36
C GLY A 35 10.05 7.52 -4.21
N LEU A 36 8.88 7.01 -4.59
CA LEU A 36 8.57 5.58 -4.48
C LEU A 36 9.43 4.73 -5.45
N PRO A 37 9.52 5.03 -6.76
CA PRO A 37 10.44 4.32 -7.65
C PRO A 37 11.89 4.38 -7.17
N GLN A 38 12.36 5.53 -6.68
CA GLN A 38 13.71 5.65 -6.13
C GLN A 38 13.94 4.77 -4.91
N THR A 39 12.90 4.56 -4.10
CA THR A 39 12.95 3.64 -2.96
C THR A 39 13.08 2.21 -3.46
N LEU A 40 12.23 1.78 -4.41
CA LEU A 40 12.25 0.43 -4.99
C LEU A 40 13.56 0.11 -5.72
N LEU A 41 14.12 1.05 -6.50
CA LEU A 41 15.40 0.87 -7.18
C LEU A 41 16.58 0.66 -6.22
N ARG A 42 16.42 1.03 -4.94
CA ARG A 42 17.42 0.83 -3.89
C ARG A 42 17.14 -0.40 -3.02
N LEU A 43 16.12 -1.20 -3.35
CA LEU A 43 15.75 -2.41 -2.60
C LEU A 43 16.91 -3.42 -2.65
N PRO A 44 17.54 -3.74 -1.49
CA PRO A 44 18.58 -4.76 -1.44
C PRO A 44 18.02 -6.14 -1.79
N SER A 45 18.77 -6.93 -2.54
CA SER A 45 18.37 -8.28 -2.96
C SER A 45 18.23 -9.28 -1.81
N ASP A 46 18.81 -8.98 -0.64
CA ASP A 46 18.71 -9.81 0.55
C ASP A 46 17.58 -9.39 1.49
N SER A 47 16.84 -8.31 1.18
CA SER A 47 15.67 -7.90 1.97
C SER A 47 14.58 -8.96 1.91
N ALA A 48 13.98 -9.26 3.06
CA ALA A 48 12.86 -10.19 3.18
C ALA A 48 11.51 -9.46 3.05
N PHE A 49 11.44 -8.16 3.34
CA PHE A 49 10.23 -7.35 3.27
C PHE A 49 10.52 -5.96 2.71
N CYS A 50 9.52 -5.36 2.07
CA CYS A 50 9.54 -3.97 1.65
C CYS A 50 8.27 -3.25 2.16
N VAL A 51 8.41 -2.26 3.03
CA VAL A 51 7.28 -1.58 3.69
C VAL A 51 7.16 -0.16 3.15
N LEU A 52 6.13 0.09 2.35
CA LEU A 52 5.98 1.30 1.56
C LEU A 52 4.81 2.18 2.05
N GLU A 53 5.04 3.49 2.06
CA GLU A 53 3.99 4.50 2.17
C GLU A 53 3.73 5.08 0.78
N LEU A 54 2.46 5.26 0.37
CA LEU A 54 2.11 5.92 -0.89
C LEU A 54 1.28 7.16 -0.58
N GLY A 55 1.76 8.26 -1.14
CA GLY A 55 1.26 9.61 -1.03
C GLY A 55 0.45 9.98 -2.25
N MET A 56 -0.73 10.55 -2.05
CA MET A 56 -1.49 11.21 -3.10
C MET A 56 -1.82 12.64 -2.71
N SER A 57 -2.00 13.47 -3.73
CA SER A 57 -2.54 14.81 -3.73
C SER A 57 -3.76 14.89 -4.64
N GLU A 58 -3.75 14.13 -5.74
CA GLU A 58 -4.79 14.11 -6.77
C GLU A 58 -5.32 12.68 -6.99
N PHE A 59 -6.47 12.57 -7.66
CA PHE A 59 -6.96 11.27 -8.14
C PHE A 59 -5.98 10.59 -9.11
N GLY A 60 -5.93 9.26 -9.08
CA GLY A 60 -5.11 8.42 -9.95
C GLY A 60 -3.70 8.15 -9.42
N GLU A 61 -3.17 9.00 -8.53
CA GLU A 61 -1.81 8.81 -8.02
C GLU A 61 -1.67 7.53 -7.19
N ILE A 62 -2.69 7.15 -6.41
CA ILE A 62 -2.63 5.89 -5.65
C ILE A 62 -2.66 4.70 -6.60
N ALA A 63 -3.47 4.74 -7.67
CA ALA A 63 -3.49 3.69 -8.68
C ALA A 63 -2.10 3.49 -9.32
N GLU A 64 -1.48 4.57 -9.80
CA GLU A 64 -0.18 4.53 -10.46
C GLU A 64 0.92 4.07 -9.50
N LEU A 65 0.91 4.56 -8.26
CA LEU A 65 1.85 4.13 -7.24
C LEU A 65 1.66 2.65 -6.86
N ALA A 66 0.42 2.16 -6.81
CA ALA A 66 0.12 0.77 -6.54
C ALA A 66 0.55 -0.15 -7.70
N GLU A 67 0.46 0.31 -8.95
CA GLU A 67 1.02 -0.40 -10.10
C GLU A 67 2.55 -0.51 -10.00
N ILE A 68 3.23 0.61 -9.72
CA ILE A 68 4.69 0.66 -9.51
C ILE A 68 5.12 -0.27 -8.36
N ALA A 69 4.38 -0.27 -7.24
CA ALA A 69 4.74 -1.04 -6.06
C ALA A 69 4.29 -2.49 -6.12
N SER A 70 3.23 -2.84 -6.85
CA SER A 70 2.63 -4.18 -6.89
C SER A 70 2.50 -4.86 -5.50
N PRO A 71 1.81 -4.23 -4.52
CA PRO A 71 1.81 -4.70 -3.14
C PRO A 71 0.96 -5.96 -2.91
N GLN A 72 1.51 -6.98 -2.22
CA GLN A 72 0.73 -8.14 -1.79
C GLN A 72 -0.07 -7.90 -0.50
N VAL A 73 0.32 -6.91 0.32
CA VAL A 73 -0.42 -6.53 1.53
C VAL A 73 -0.75 -5.04 1.49
N ARG A 74 -2.04 -4.71 1.56
CA ARG A 74 -2.59 -3.38 1.34
C ARG A 74 -3.32 -2.90 2.57
N VAL A 75 -2.91 -1.78 3.17
CA VAL A 75 -3.51 -1.25 4.40
C VAL A 75 -4.10 0.14 4.17
N VAL A 76 -5.38 0.30 4.53
CA VAL A 76 -6.05 1.61 4.59
C VAL A 76 -6.38 1.91 6.04
N THR A 77 -5.73 2.95 6.59
CA THR A 77 -5.81 3.26 8.02
C THR A 77 -6.93 4.22 8.39
N ASN A 78 -7.23 5.21 7.56
CA ASN A 78 -8.28 6.21 7.77
C ASN A 78 -8.49 7.06 6.51
N VAL A 79 -9.64 7.74 6.46
CA VAL A 79 -9.97 8.83 5.54
C VAL A 79 -10.00 10.16 6.31
N GLY A 80 -8.96 10.98 6.14
CA GLY A 80 -8.84 12.29 6.79
C GLY A 80 -9.09 13.46 5.85
N ARG A 81 -9.18 14.67 6.42
CA ARG A 81 -9.32 15.95 5.67
C ARG A 81 -7.98 16.43 5.08
N ALA A 82 -7.26 15.56 4.40
CA ALA A 82 -6.03 15.89 3.68
C ALA A 82 -6.30 15.83 2.18
N HIS A 83 -5.58 16.62 1.38
CA HIS A 83 -5.66 16.57 -0.09
C HIS A 83 -7.07 16.81 -0.66
N LEU A 84 -7.92 17.54 0.08
CA LEU A 84 -9.30 17.80 -0.32
C LEU A 84 -9.38 18.48 -1.69
N GLU A 85 -8.53 19.48 -1.96
CA GLU A 85 -8.54 20.24 -3.21
C GLU A 85 -8.43 19.33 -4.44
N GLY A 86 -7.39 18.48 -4.48
CA GLY A 86 -7.19 17.51 -5.56
C GLY A 86 -8.13 16.31 -5.54
N CYS A 87 -8.86 16.13 -4.44
CA CYS A 87 -9.87 15.08 -4.28
C CYS A 87 -11.30 15.63 -4.38
N GLY A 88 -11.54 16.69 -5.16
CA GLY A 88 -12.89 17.20 -5.41
C GLY A 88 -13.57 17.87 -4.21
N GLY A 89 -12.79 18.35 -3.26
CA GLY A 89 -13.23 19.14 -2.09
C GLY A 89 -13.93 18.35 -0.98
N THR A 90 -13.99 17.02 -1.05
CA THR A 90 -14.82 16.20 -0.15
C THR A 90 -14.07 15.03 0.47
N LEU A 91 -14.51 14.59 1.66
CA LEU A 91 -14.01 13.36 2.28
C LEU A 91 -14.33 12.12 1.44
N ALA A 92 -15.49 12.10 0.78
CA ALA A 92 -15.85 11.02 -0.15
C ALA A 92 -14.86 10.94 -1.33
N GLY A 93 -14.38 12.08 -1.83
CA GLY A 93 -13.33 12.12 -2.84
C GLY A 93 -12.00 11.58 -2.31
N VAL A 94 -11.58 11.94 -1.10
CA VAL A 94 -10.37 11.36 -0.48
C VAL A 94 -10.52 9.85 -0.29
N ALA A 95 -11.69 9.37 0.13
CA ALA A 95 -12.00 7.94 0.23
C ALA A 95 -11.89 7.26 -1.14
N ARG A 96 -12.45 7.87 -2.20
CA ARG A 96 -12.35 7.38 -3.57
C ARG A 96 -10.89 7.28 -4.04
N ALA A 97 -10.08 8.32 -3.82
CA ALA A 97 -8.67 8.31 -4.18
C ALA A 97 -7.90 7.20 -3.43
N LYS A 98 -8.16 7.01 -2.13
CA LYS A 98 -7.56 5.92 -1.35
C LYS A 98 -8.01 4.54 -1.81
N ARG A 99 -9.27 4.40 -2.25
CA ARG A 99 -9.84 3.14 -2.74
C ARG A 99 -9.14 2.63 -4.00
N GLU A 100 -8.50 3.50 -4.78
CA GLU A 100 -7.68 3.12 -5.94
C GLU A 100 -6.64 2.05 -5.59
N LEU A 101 -6.15 2.05 -4.36
CA LEU A 101 -5.28 0.99 -3.86
C LEU A 101 -5.90 -0.40 -4.02
N LEU A 102 -7.19 -0.52 -3.71
CA LEU A 102 -7.93 -1.78 -3.70
C LEU A 102 -8.43 -2.17 -5.09
N ASP A 103 -8.47 -1.21 -6.00
CA ASP A 103 -8.81 -1.45 -7.41
C ASP A 103 -7.67 -2.17 -8.13
N ALA A 104 -6.42 -1.98 -7.67
CA ALA A 104 -5.24 -2.67 -8.19
C ALA A 104 -4.96 -4.03 -7.48
N CYS A 105 -5.91 -4.57 -6.71
CA CYS A 105 -5.75 -5.86 -6.01
C CYS A 105 -5.69 -7.06 -6.97
N ASN A 106 -4.75 -7.95 -6.71
CA ASN A 106 -4.67 -9.25 -7.38
C ASN A 106 -5.27 -10.38 -6.52
N PRO A 107 -5.70 -11.50 -7.12
CA PRO A 107 -6.06 -12.69 -6.35
C PRO A 107 -4.91 -13.14 -5.43
N GLY A 108 -5.19 -13.25 -4.14
CA GLY A 108 -4.20 -13.61 -3.12
C GLY A 108 -3.65 -12.41 -2.32
N ASP A 109 -3.89 -11.18 -2.76
CA ASP A 109 -3.53 -9.99 -1.99
C ASP A 109 -4.33 -9.92 -0.68
N ILE A 110 -3.68 -9.46 0.39
CA ILE A 110 -4.31 -9.23 1.69
C ILE A 110 -4.67 -7.74 1.81
N CYS A 111 -5.94 -7.45 2.08
CA CYS A 111 -6.42 -6.10 2.37
C CYS A 111 -6.73 -5.95 3.86
N VAL A 112 -6.13 -4.96 4.51
CA VAL A 112 -6.38 -4.59 5.91
C VAL A 112 -7.08 -3.24 5.93
N LEU A 113 -8.35 -3.24 6.32
CA LEU A 113 -9.21 -2.07 6.31
C LEU A 113 -9.63 -1.74 7.75
N ASN A 114 -9.38 -0.51 8.19
CA ASN A 114 -9.84 -0.04 9.49
C ASN A 114 -11.37 0.00 9.54
N GLN A 115 -11.98 -0.84 10.38
CA GLN A 115 -13.43 -0.92 10.55
C GLN A 115 -14.02 0.19 11.44
N ASP A 116 -13.18 0.93 12.16
CA ASP A 116 -13.61 2.05 13.01
C ASP A 116 -13.75 3.37 12.21
N ASP A 117 -13.41 3.37 10.92
CA ASP A 117 -13.59 4.51 10.01
C ASP A 117 -14.63 4.13 8.95
N ASP A 118 -15.83 4.72 9.02
CA ASP A 118 -16.98 4.37 8.17
C ASP A 118 -16.64 4.37 6.68
N LEU A 119 -15.87 5.37 6.21
CA LEU A 119 -15.50 5.48 4.79
C LEU A 119 -14.50 4.40 4.37
N VAL A 120 -13.67 3.92 5.29
CA VAL A 120 -12.76 2.79 5.05
C VAL A 120 -13.52 1.46 5.12
N ALA A 121 -14.43 1.30 6.06
CA ALA A 121 -15.25 0.11 6.22
C ALA A 121 -16.15 -0.17 5.00
N GLU A 122 -16.60 0.89 4.31
CA GLU A 122 -17.36 0.80 3.06
C GLU A 122 -16.52 0.38 1.85
N MET A 123 -15.19 0.44 1.92
CA MET A 123 -14.32 0.08 0.80
C MET A 123 -14.38 -1.42 0.50
N LYS A 124 -14.60 -1.76 -0.76
CA LYS A 124 -14.58 -3.15 -1.25
C LYS A 124 -13.50 -3.33 -2.31
N PRO A 125 -12.63 -4.35 -2.17
CA PRO A 125 -11.70 -4.73 -3.23
C PRO A 125 -12.45 -5.12 -4.50
N SER A 126 -11.98 -4.60 -5.63
CA SER A 126 -12.51 -4.93 -6.94
C SER A 126 -11.85 -6.22 -7.41
N LEU A 127 -12.23 -7.38 -6.87
CA LEU A 127 -11.74 -8.65 -7.39
C LEU A 127 -12.40 -8.90 -8.75
N ALA A 128 -11.61 -8.79 -9.82
CA ALA A 128 -12.05 -9.27 -11.14
C ALA A 128 -12.44 -10.76 -10.99
N SER A 129 -13.66 -11.09 -11.38
CA SER A 129 -14.16 -12.46 -11.39
C SER A 129 -13.35 -13.29 -12.40
N SER A 130 -12.31 -13.96 -11.94
CA SER A 130 -11.56 -14.91 -12.77
C SER A 130 -11.97 -16.32 -12.39
N SER A 131 -12.59 -16.99 -13.37
CA SER A 131 -12.86 -18.42 -13.42
C SER A 131 -11.69 -19.23 -12.85
N SER A 132 -12.01 -20.13 -11.93
CA SER A 132 -11.07 -21.05 -11.30
C SER A 132 -10.26 -21.86 -12.32
N SER A 133 -8.98 -21.56 -12.44
CA SER A 133 -7.96 -22.45 -12.98
C SER A 133 -6.79 -22.49 -11.99
N SER A 134 -6.65 -23.64 -11.34
CA SER A 134 -5.53 -23.95 -10.45
C SER A 134 -4.23 -24.05 -11.25
N SER A 135 -3.29 -23.15 -11.01
CA SER A 135 -1.89 -23.32 -11.41
C SER A 135 -0.99 -23.11 -10.19
N SER A 136 -0.18 -24.13 -9.90
CA SER A 136 0.85 -24.09 -8.86
C SER A 136 1.96 -23.13 -9.28
N ALA A 137 2.13 -22.02 -8.55
CA ALA A 137 3.24 -21.11 -8.74
C ALA A 137 4.46 -21.58 -7.93
N SER A 138 5.58 -21.76 -8.62
CA SER A 138 6.91 -21.92 -8.05
C SER A 138 7.28 -20.70 -7.21
N ALA A 139 7.83 -20.91 -6.02
CA ALA A 139 8.33 -19.87 -5.13
C ALA A 139 9.52 -19.12 -5.78
N GLY A 140 9.19 -18.08 -6.55
CA GLY A 140 10.11 -16.98 -6.81
C GLY A 140 10.33 -16.21 -5.53
N ASN A 141 11.56 -15.76 -5.32
CA ASN A 141 12.01 -15.04 -4.13
C ASN A 141 11.46 -13.58 -4.15
N GLU A 142 10.14 -13.41 -4.25
CA GLU A 142 9.49 -12.11 -4.27
C GLU A 142 9.35 -11.57 -2.85
N VAL A 143 9.87 -10.36 -2.64
CA VAL A 143 9.80 -9.66 -1.36
C VAL A 143 8.34 -9.26 -1.11
N PRO A 144 7.69 -9.71 -0.03
CA PRO A 144 6.38 -9.20 0.37
C PRO A 144 6.40 -7.68 0.59
N ILE A 145 5.53 -6.97 -0.11
CA ILE A 145 5.36 -5.52 -0.09
C ILE A 145 4.11 -5.17 0.74
N VAL A 146 4.32 -4.44 1.85
CA VAL A 146 3.26 -3.98 2.75
C VAL A 146 3.03 -2.49 2.56
N TYR A 147 1.78 -2.09 2.35
CA TYR A 147 1.43 -0.75 1.91
C TYR A 147 0.52 0.04 2.87
N PHE A 148 0.65 1.38 2.93
CA PHE A 148 -0.25 2.32 3.62
C PHE A 148 -0.66 3.56 2.79
N GLY A 149 -1.96 3.80 2.59
CA GLY A 149 -2.46 4.87 1.68
C GLY A 149 -2.80 6.24 2.26
N ARG A 150 -2.34 7.31 1.58
CA ARG A 150 -2.26 8.68 2.13
C ARG A 150 -3.49 9.51 2.08
#